data_AF-M4D226-F1
#
_entry.id   AF-M4D226-F1
#
_cell.length_a   1.000
_cell.length_b   1.000
_cell.length_c   1.000
_cell.angle_alpha   90.00
_cell.angle_beta   90.00
_cell.angle_gamma   90.00
#
_symmetry.space_group_name_H-M   'P 1'
#
loop_
_entity.id
_entity.type
_entity.pdbx_description
1 polymer ?
#
loop_
_entity_poly.entity_id
_entity_poly.type
_entity_poly.pdbx_seq_one_letter_code
_entity_poly.pdbx_strand_id
1 'polypeptide(L)'
;MANMIVQEQFRCTSLPSRSHPSTFGIEGTLSKVETINATTSSFESILMGLASLEELYDCVEEFLKMGSTQRVMSSDGSEFVEEMLDGSLRLMDTCSV
;
A
#
# COMPACT_ATOMS: atom_id res chain seq x y z
N MET A 1 13.52 45.28 29.19
CA MET A 1 12.57 44.14 29.29
C MET A 1 11.90 43.96 27.94
N ALA A 2 12.29 42.94 27.19
CA ALA A 2 11.54 42.46 26.04
C ALA A 2 11.54 40.94 26.14
N ASN A 3 10.36 40.36 26.38
CA ASN A 3 10.16 38.94 26.52
C ASN A 3 10.36 38.27 25.15
N MET A 4 11.45 37.51 25.00
CA MET A 4 11.58 36.52 23.94
C MET A 4 10.63 35.37 24.30
N ILE A 5 9.46 35.33 23.67
CA ILE A 5 8.64 34.14 23.66
C ILE A 5 9.37 33.16 22.74
N VAL A 6 10.13 32.24 23.35
CA VAL A 6 10.61 31.05 22.66
C VAL A 6 9.35 30.28 22.26
N GLN A 7 9.02 30.29 20.96
CA GLN A 7 8.09 29.32 20.39
C GLN A 7 8.79 27.97 20.45
N GLU A 8 8.65 27.29 21.58
CA GLU A 8 9.08 25.91 21.73
C GLU A 8 8.20 25.06 20.80
N GLN A 9 8.77 24.65 19.66
CA GLN A 9 8.13 23.71 18.75
C GLN A 9 8.14 22.34 19.41
N PHE A 10 7.13 22.06 20.25
CA PHE A 10 6.84 20.71 20.74
C PHE A 10 6.55 19.82 19.53
N ARG A 11 7.55 19.05 19.09
CA ARG A 11 7.32 17.96 18.13
C ARG A 11 6.63 16.83 18.88
N CYS A 12 5.33 16.65 18.63
CA CYS A 12 4.59 15.50 19.13
C CYS A 12 5.31 14.22 18.67
N THR A 13 5.66 13.34 19.61
CA THR A 13 6.29 12.03 19.33
C THR A 13 5.26 10.95 19.00
N SER A 14 4.01 11.32 18.76
CA SER A 14 2.97 10.40 18.32
C SER A 14 3.25 9.97 16.88
N LEU A 15 3.37 8.66 16.65
CA LEU A 15 3.22 8.11 15.32
C LEU A 15 1.84 8.50 14.77
N PRO A 16 1.73 8.78 13.45
CA PRO A 16 0.42 9.04 12.86
C PRO A 16 -0.46 7.81 13.10
N SER A 17 -1.59 8.01 13.76
CA SER A 17 -2.58 6.95 14.03
C SER A 17 -3.29 6.47 12.76
N ARG A 18 -3.01 7.11 11.63
CA ARG A 18 -3.75 6.96 10.39
C ARG A 18 -2.76 6.84 9.25
N SER A 19 -3.03 5.89 8.37
CA SER A 19 -2.23 5.63 7.19
C SER A 19 -2.15 6.88 6.30
N HIS A 20 -1.07 6.97 5.54
CA HIS A 20 -0.90 8.07 4.61
C HIS A 20 -2.04 8.00 3.56
N PRO A 21 -2.58 9.14 3.09
CA PRO A 21 -3.65 9.13 2.10
C PRO A 21 -3.34 8.30 0.84
N SER A 22 -2.06 8.24 0.47
CA SER A 22 -1.58 7.45 -0.67
C SER A 22 -1.60 5.93 -0.47
N THR A 23 -1.64 5.44 0.78
CA THR A 23 -1.65 4.00 1.08
C THR A 23 -3.00 3.53 1.61
N PHE A 24 -3.91 4.45 1.92
CA PHE A 24 -5.24 4.15 2.46
C PHE A 24 -6.06 3.25 1.54
N GLY A 25 -6.02 3.49 0.22
CA GLY A 25 -6.72 2.66 -0.77
C GLY A 25 -6.20 1.22 -0.82
N ILE A 26 -4.87 1.06 -0.77
CA ILE A 26 -4.21 -0.26 -0.77
C ILE A 26 -4.59 -1.05 0.50
N GLU A 27 -4.55 -0.40 1.66
CA GLU A 27 -4.89 -1.06 2.93
C GLU A 27 -6.37 -1.49 3.00
N GLY A 28 -7.27 -0.64 2.49
CA GLY A 28 -8.70 -0.96 2.42
C GLY A 28 -9.00 -2.13 1.48
N THR A 29 -8.36 -2.17 0.31
CA THR A 29 -8.53 -3.25 -0.67
C THR A 29 -7.92 -4.56 -0.19
N LEU A 30 -6.74 -4.53 0.47
CA LEU A 30 -6.14 -5.72 1.11
C LEU A 30 -7.04 -6.33 2.18
N SER A 31 -7.62 -5.51 3.07
CA SER A 31 -8.55 -5.99 4.09
C SER A 31 -9.79 -6.67 3.47
N LYS A 32 -10.26 -6.16 2.32
CA LYS A 32 -11.38 -6.75 1.57
C LYS A 32 -11.02 -8.12 1.01
N VAL A 33 -9.84 -8.26 0.40
CA VAL A 33 -9.32 -9.54 -0.14
C VAL A 33 -9.20 -10.58 0.97
N GLU A 34 -8.63 -10.20 2.13
CA GLU A 34 -8.47 -11.10 3.28
C GLU A 34 -9.81 -11.61 3.81
N THR A 35 -10.79 -10.71 3.93
CA THR A 35 -12.14 -11.05 4.41
C THR A 35 -12.83 -12.06 3.49
N ILE A 36 -12.71 -11.89 2.17
CA ILE A 36 -13.34 -12.80 1.20
C ILE A 36 -12.71 -14.19 1.26
N ASN A 37 -11.39 -14.28 1.38
CA ASN A 37 -10.67 -15.55 1.50
C ASN A 37 -11.07 -16.35 2.76
N ALA A 38 -11.35 -15.65 3.87
CA ALA A 38 -11.71 -16.30 5.13
C ALA A 38 -13.14 -16.89 5.16
N THR A 39 -14.04 -16.42 4.30
CA THR A 39 -15.48 -16.51 4.60
C THR A 39 -16.23 -17.59 3.81
N THR A 40 -15.89 -17.95 2.56
CA THR A 40 -16.63 -19.01 1.81
C THR A 40 -16.06 -19.33 0.43
N SER A 41 -16.09 -20.62 0.02
CA SER A 41 -15.77 -21.08 -1.35
C SER A 41 -17.00 -21.08 -2.28
N SER A 42 -17.79 -20.01 -2.31
CA SER A 42 -18.90 -19.86 -3.26
C SER A 42 -18.41 -19.20 -4.57
N PHE A 43 -19.10 -19.46 -5.68
CA PHE A 43 -18.79 -18.83 -6.97
C PHE A 43 -18.87 -17.29 -6.89
N GLU A 44 -19.86 -16.77 -6.16
CA GLU A 44 -20.02 -15.33 -5.93
C GLU A 44 -18.86 -14.75 -5.10
N SER A 45 -18.40 -15.46 -4.06
CA SER A 45 -17.23 -15.09 -3.27
C SER A 45 -15.96 -15.05 -4.13
N ILE A 46 -15.79 -16.00 -5.05
CA ILE A 46 -14.68 -16.02 -6.01
C ILE A 46 -14.74 -14.79 -6.93
N LEU A 47 -15.90 -14.47 -7.51
CA LEU A 47 -16.06 -13.28 -8.36
C LEU A 47 -15.79 -11.98 -7.60
N MET A 48 -16.27 -11.86 -6.37
CA MET A 48 -15.96 -10.70 -5.51
C MET A 48 -14.47 -10.63 -5.15
N GLY A 49 -13.83 -11.78 -4.95
CA GLY A 49 -12.40 -11.87 -4.69
C GLY A 49 -11.55 -11.43 -5.90
N LEU A 50 -11.99 -11.77 -7.11
CA LEU A 50 -11.33 -11.30 -8.33
C LEU A 50 -11.53 -9.79 -8.54
N ALA A 51 -12.74 -9.26 -8.31
CA ALA A 51 -13.01 -7.83 -8.39
C ALA A 51 -12.23 -7.03 -7.33
N SER A 52 -12.08 -7.57 -6.11
CA SER A 52 -11.28 -6.93 -5.06
C SER A 52 -9.79 -6.93 -5.37
N LEU A 53 -9.30 -7.97 -6.06
CA LEU A 53 -7.93 -8.03 -6.55
C LEU A 53 -7.68 -7.01 -7.66
N GLU A 54 -8.60 -6.85 -8.60
CA GLU A 54 -8.54 -5.80 -9.64
C GLU A 54 -8.41 -4.39 -9.01
N GLU A 55 -9.27 -4.06 -8.05
CA GLU A 55 -9.20 -2.79 -7.32
C GLU A 55 -7.88 -2.60 -6.55
N LEU A 56 -7.33 -3.67 -5.98
CA LEU A 56 -6.01 -3.63 -5.33
C LEU A 56 -4.92 -3.29 -6.34
N TYR A 57 -4.94 -3.92 -7.52
CA TYR A 57 -3.98 -3.63 -8.59
C TYR A 57 -4.06 -2.16 -9.04
N ASP A 58 -5.26 -1.62 -9.21
CA ASP A 58 -5.44 -0.19 -9.55
C ASP A 58 -4.85 0.74 -8.50
N CYS A 59 -5.10 0.46 -7.21
CA CYS A 59 -4.55 1.26 -6.11
C CYS A 59 -3.01 1.21 -6.08
N VAL A 60 -2.43 0.03 -6.29
CA VAL A 60 -0.97 -0.14 -6.34
C VAL A 60 -0.39 0.55 -7.56
N GLU A 61 -1.05 0.47 -8.71
CA GLU A 61 -0.61 1.15 -9.93
C GLU A 61 -0.59 2.68 -9.75
N GLU A 62 -1.64 3.26 -9.15
CA GLU A 62 -1.69 4.69 -8.82
C GLU A 62 -0.55 5.08 -7.86
N PHE A 63 -0.31 4.27 -6.83
CA PHE A 63 0.77 4.48 -5.88
C PHE A 63 2.16 4.44 -6.52
N LEU A 64 2.40 3.50 -7.44
CA LEU A 64 3.66 3.39 -8.18
C LEU A 64 3.86 4.54 -9.18
N LYS A 65 2.78 5.10 -9.72
CA LYS A 65 2.81 6.28 -10.60
C LYS A 65 3.12 7.58 -9.86
N MET A 66 3.01 7.64 -8.53
CA MET A 66 3.36 8.84 -7.77
C MET A 66 4.85 9.18 -7.90
N GLY A 67 5.13 10.46 -8.16
CA GLY A 67 6.52 10.94 -8.31
C GLY A 67 7.39 10.74 -7.07
N SER A 68 6.81 10.71 -5.87
CA SER A 68 7.53 10.35 -4.64
C SER A 68 8.01 8.90 -4.65
N THR A 69 7.14 7.98 -5.08
CA THR A 69 7.43 6.55 -5.18
C THR A 69 8.47 6.29 -6.25
N GLN A 70 8.30 6.88 -7.44
CA GLN A 70 9.30 6.77 -8.52
C GLN A 70 10.66 7.35 -8.13
N ARG A 71 10.69 8.45 -7.36
CA ARG A 71 11.95 9.03 -6.89
C ARG A 71 12.69 8.09 -5.96
N VAL A 72 12.00 7.44 -5.03
CA VAL A 72 12.60 6.44 -4.14
C VAL A 72 13.13 5.25 -4.95
N MET A 73 12.31 4.74 -5.88
CA MET A 73 12.72 3.64 -6.77
C MET A 73 13.92 3.99 -7.66
N SER A 74 14.05 5.26 -8.08
CA SER A 74 15.16 5.72 -8.93
C SER A 74 16.43 6.06 -8.14
N SER A 75 16.29 6.44 -6.87
CA SER A 75 17.39 6.98 -6.05
C SER A 75 18.14 5.90 -5.28
N ASP A 76 17.46 4.82 -4.84
CA ASP A 76 18.00 3.96 -3.79
C ASP A 76 18.02 2.44 -4.05
N GLY A 77 17.47 1.87 -5.14
CA GLY A 77 17.26 0.41 -5.07
C GLY A 77 17.08 -0.35 -6.37
N SER A 78 18.19 -0.92 -6.87
CA SER A 78 18.12 -2.20 -7.58
C SER A 78 17.44 -3.25 -6.70
N GLU A 79 17.83 -3.34 -5.42
CA GLU A 79 17.35 -4.38 -4.51
C GLU A 79 15.85 -4.25 -4.20
N PHE A 80 15.34 -3.04 -3.95
CA PHE A 80 13.92 -2.83 -3.66
C PHE A 80 13.05 -3.12 -4.88
N VAL A 81 13.50 -2.70 -6.07
CA VAL A 81 12.78 -2.99 -7.31
C VAL A 81 12.86 -4.48 -7.63
N GLU A 82 14.00 -5.13 -7.39
CA GLU A 82 14.18 -6.57 -7.55
C GLU A 82 13.30 -7.38 -6.60
N GLU A 83 13.22 -7.03 -5.32
CA GLU A 83 12.33 -7.67 -4.34
C GLU A 83 10.85 -7.48 -4.70
N MET A 84 10.48 -6.27 -5.15
CA MET A 84 9.12 -6.01 -5.64
C MET A 84 8.78 -6.85 -6.87
N LEU A 85 9.70 -7.00 -7.82
CA LEU A 85 9.53 -7.82 -9.01
C LEU A 85 9.49 -9.31 -8.67
N ASP A 86 10.34 -9.79 -7.77
CA ASP A 86 10.30 -11.18 -7.26
C ASP A 86 8.94 -11.48 -6.62
N GLY A 87 8.45 -10.58 -5.75
CA GLY A 87 7.12 -10.70 -5.16
C GLY A 87 6.02 -10.77 -6.22
N SER A 88 6.11 -9.96 -7.28
CA SER A 88 5.16 -9.96 -8.39
C SER A 88 5.20 -11.26 -9.20
N LEU A 89 6.40 -11.79 -9.48
CA LEU A 89 6.59 -13.07 -10.16
C LEU A 89 5.97 -14.22 -9.36
N ARG A 90 6.22 -14.28 -8.05
CA ARG A 90 5.66 -15.31 -7.16
C ARG A 90 4.13 -15.30 -7.13
N LEU A 91 3.51 -14.12 -7.24
CA LEU A 91 2.05 -14.01 -7.37
C LEU A 91 1.57 -14.58 -8.71
N MET A 92 2.23 -14.25 -9.83
CA MET A 92 1.88 -14.83 -11.13
C MET A 92 2.05 -16.35 -11.17
N ASP A 93 3.12 -16.88 -10.56
CA ASP A 93 3.37 -18.33 -10.49
C ASP A 93 2.24 -19.06 -9.75
N THR A 94 1.68 -18.44 -8.71
CA THR A 94 0.55 -19.00 -7.95
C THR A 94 -0.74 -19.04 -8.81
N CYS A 95 -0.88 -18.13 -9.76
CA CYS A 95 -2.01 -18.05 -10.69
C CYS A 95 -1.79 -18.82 -12.00
N SER A 96 -0.67 -19.54 -12.15
CA SER A 96 -0.41 -20.34 -13.34
C SER A 96 -1.46 -21.46 -13.48
N VAL A 97 -2.30 -21.34 -14.50
CA VAL A 97 -3.28 -22.34 -14.96
C VAL A 97 -2.62 -23.34 -15.90
#